data_AF-A0A1I9WLG7-F1
#
_entry.id   AF-A0A1I9WLG7-F1
#
_cell.length_a   1.000
_cell.length_b   1.000
_cell.length_c   1.000
_cell.angle_alpha   90.00
_cell.angle_beta   90.00
_cell.angle_gamma   90.00
#
_symmetry.space_group_name_H-M   'P 1'
#
loop_
_entity.id
_entity.type
_entity.pdbx_description
1 polymer ?
#
loop_
_entity_poly.entity_id
_entity_poly.type
_entity_poly.pdbx_seq_one_letter_code
_entity_poly.pdbx_strand_id
1 'polypeptide(L)'
;TNLVPYPRIHFPLVTYAPVISAEKAYHEQLSVMEITNACFEPANQMVKCDPRHGKYMACCMLYRGDVVPKDVNAAIATIKTKRTIQFVDWCPTGFK
;
A
#
# COMPACT_ATOMS: atom_id res chain seq x y z
N THR A 1 4.52 15.08 8.35
CA THR A 1 4.22 14.64 9.73
C THR A 1 3.08 13.61 9.79
N ASN A 2 2.71 12.97 8.65
CA ASN A 2 1.37 12.39 8.49
C ASN A 2 1.26 10.89 8.80
N LEU A 3 2.37 10.23 9.17
CA LEU A 3 2.40 8.79 9.47
C LEU A 3 2.55 8.49 10.96
N VAL A 4 2.89 9.48 11.77
CA VAL A 4 3.19 9.33 13.20
C VAL A 4 2.13 10.10 13.99
N PRO A 5 1.00 9.48 14.36
CA PRO A 5 -0.07 10.14 15.11
C PRO A 5 0.34 10.39 16.58
N TYR A 6 1.24 9.57 17.12
CA TYR A 6 1.73 9.69 18.49
C TYR A 6 3.25 9.53 18.54
N PRO A 7 3.97 10.27 19.41
CA PRO A 7 5.43 10.22 19.46
C PRO A 7 6.03 8.83 19.68
N ARG A 8 5.34 7.94 20.39
CA ARG A 8 5.80 6.55 20.65
C ARG A 8 5.46 5.55 19.55
N ILE A 9 4.58 5.91 18.61
CA ILE A 9 4.10 5.03 17.54
C ILE A 9 4.71 5.52 16.22
N HIS A 10 5.99 5.22 16.02
CA HIS A 10 6.81 5.72 14.91
C HIS A 10 7.56 4.61 14.15
N PHE A 11 7.11 3.35 14.28
CA PHE A 11 7.66 2.20 13.56
C PHE A 11 6.71 1.80 12.43
N PRO A 12 6.89 2.32 11.21
CA PRO A 12 6.07 1.92 10.07
C PRO A 12 6.46 0.52 9.56
N LEU A 13 5.50 -0.15 8.92
CA LEU A 13 5.77 -1.30 8.08
C LEU A 13 6.18 -0.80 6.68
N VAL A 14 7.11 -1.51 6.05
CA VAL A 14 7.60 -1.17 4.70
C VAL A 14 7.20 -2.28 3.74
N THR A 15 6.79 -1.87 2.54
CA THR A 15 6.52 -2.75 1.40
C THR A 15 7.02 -2.07 0.14
N TYR A 16 7.40 -2.88 -0.86
CA TYR A 16 7.81 -2.40 -2.18
C TYR A 16 7.17 -3.28 -3.24
N ALA A 17 6.71 -2.65 -4.33
CA ALA A 17 6.22 -3.34 -5.51
C ALA A 17 6.57 -2.53 -6.77
N PRO A 18 6.81 -3.20 -7.90
CA PRO A 18 6.90 -4.65 -8.06
C PRO A 18 8.26 -5.21 -7.63
N VAL A 19 8.29 -6.47 -7.15
CA VAL A 19 9.51 -7.27 -6.98
C VAL A 19 9.33 -8.55 -7.79
N ILE A 20 9.90 -8.56 -9.00
CA ILE A 20 9.76 -9.66 -9.96
C ILE A 20 11.10 -9.98 -10.63
N SER A 21 11.27 -11.22 -11.09
CA SER A 21 12.42 -11.64 -11.89
C SER A 21 12.39 -11.03 -13.29
N ALA A 22 13.56 -10.84 -13.90
CA ALA A 22 13.69 -10.30 -15.26
C ALA A 22 12.87 -11.09 -16.30
N GLU A 23 12.82 -12.42 -16.19
CA GLU A 23 12.05 -13.28 -17.11
C GLU A 23 10.54 -12.99 -17.08
N LYS A 24 10.00 -12.72 -15.88
CA LYS A 24 8.56 -12.43 -15.70
C LYS A 24 8.18 -11.01 -16.12
N ALA A 25 9.13 -10.08 -16.06
CA ALA A 25 8.89 -8.68 -16.39
C ALA A 25 8.39 -8.46 -17.83
N TYR A 26 8.70 -9.37 -18.75
CA TYR A 26 8.26 -9.29 -20.15
C TYR A 26 6.86 -9.87 -20.40
N HIS A 27 6.31 -10.62 -19.45
CA HIS A 27 5.03 -11.34 -19.60
C HIS A 27 3.90 -10.74 -18.78
N GLU A 28 4.20 -9.88 -17.82
CA GLU A 28 3.20 -9.23 -16.96
C GLU A 28 3.12 -7.73 -17.26
N GLN A 29 1.90 -7.23 -17.49
CA GLN A 29 1.66 -5.79 -17.40
C GLN A 29 1.59 -5.42 -15.92
N LEU A 30 2.22 -4.30 -15.56
CA LEU A 30 2.34 -3.83 -14.17
C LEU A 30 1.63 -2.49 -14.05
N SER A 31 0.30 -2.51 -14.20
CA SER A 31 -0.52 -1.31 -14.06
C SER A 31 -0.43 -0.72 -12.65
N VAL A 32 -0.77 0.56 -12.53
CA VAL A 32 -0.84 1.26 -11.23
C VAL A 32 -1.73 0.49 -10.24
N MET A 33 -2.85 -0.06 -10.71
CA MET A 33 -3.77 -0.84 -9.89
C MET A 33 -3.11 -2.13 -9.36
N GLU A 34 -2.43 -2.89 -10.23
CA GLU A 34 -1.80 -4.16 -9.86
C GLU A 34 -0.68 -3.95 -8.84
N ILE A 35 0.22 -3.02 -9.10
CA ILE A 35 1.33 -2.73 -8.17
C ILE A 35 0.83 -2.15 -6.84
N THR A 36 -0.25 -1.36 -6.87
CA THR A 36 -0.87 -0.84 -5.64
C THR A 36 -1.45 -1.98 -4.80
N ASN A 37 -2.16 -2.93 -5.43
CA ASN A 37 -2.69 -4.10 -4.75
C ASN A 37 -1.58 -4.99 -4.18
N ALA A 38 -0.49 -5.18 -4.94
CA ALA A 38 0.66 -5.94 -4.50
C ALA A 38 1.27 -5.39 -3.19
N CYS A 39 1.24 -4.07 -2.97
CA CYS A 39 1.73 -3.46 -1.74
C CYS A 39 0.89 -3.80 -0.48
N PHE A 40 -0.36 -4.22 -0.65
CA PHE A 40 -1.25 -4.60 0.46
C PHE A 40 -1.41 -6.12 0.60
N GLU A 41 -0.73 -6.91 -0.24
CA GLU A 41 -0.68 -8.36 -0.10
C GLU A 41 0.23 -8.71 1.10
N PRO A 42 -0.25 -9.48 2.11
CA PRO A 42 0.57 -9.89 3.24
C PRO A 42 1.89 -10.58 2.85
N ALA A 43 1.90 -11.33 1.75
CA ALA A 43 3.09 -12.03 1.26
C ALA A 43 4.22 -11.08 0.78
N ASN A 44 3.89 -9.83 0.46
CA ASN A 44 4.85 -8.85 -0.05
C ASN A 44 5.38 -7.89 1.04
N GLN A 45 4.92 -8.03 2.29
CA GLN A 45 5.40 -7.22 3.40
C GLN A 45 6.87 -7.53 3.71
N MET A 46 7.69 -6.50 3.94
CA MET A 46 9.11 -6.66 4.30
C MET A 46 9.34 -6.88 5.80
N VAL A 47 8.26 -7.00 6.56
CA VAL A 47 8.27 -7.26 8.00
C VAL A 47 7.43 -8.51 8.26
N LYS A 48 7.94 -9.41 9.10
CA LYS A 48 7.25 -10.66 9.45
C LYS A 48 6.11 -10.41 10.43
N CYS A 49 4.99 -9.91 9.92
CA CYS A 49 3.74 -9.75 10.65
C CYS A 49 2.56 -9.87 9.67
N ASP A 50 1.41 -10.34 10.15
CA ASP A 50 0.18 -10.31 9.36
C ASP A 50 -0.57 -9.00 9.60
N PRO A 51 -0.66 -8.09 8.60
CA PRO A 51 -1.32 -6.80 8.78
C PRO A 51 -2.84 -6.92 9.02
N ARG A 52 -3.44 -8.08 8.70
CA ARG A 52 -4.89 -8.34 8.89
C ARG A 52 -5.27 -8.56 10.34
N HIS A 53 -4.31 -8.85 11.22
CA HIS A 53 -4.54 -8.92 12.67
C HIS A 53 -4.64 -7.54 13.33
N GLY A 54 -4.40 -6.45 12.58
CA GLY A 54 -4.48 -5.08 13.06
C GLY A 54 -5.28 -4.19 12.13
N LYS A 55 -5.08 -2.87 12.30
CA LYS A 55 -5.65 -1.85 11.42
C LYS A 55 -4.56 -0.85 11.03
N TYR A 56 -4.61 -0.38 9.80
CA TYR A 56 -3.73 0.68 9.31
C TYR A 56 -4.13 2.01 9.96
N MET A 57 -3.17 2.67 10.62
CA MET A 57 -3.38 4.04 11.14
C MET A 57 -3.23 5.06 10.01
N ALA A 58 -2.20 4.92 9.21
CA ALA A 58 -1.93 5.72 8.02
C ALA A 58 -1.02 4.93 7.07
N CYS A 59 -1.19 5.17 5.77
CA CYS A 59 -0.36 4.64 4.71
C CYS A 59 0.22 5.79 3.88
N CYS A 60 1.43 5.62 3.36
CA CYS A 60 2.00 6.55 2.37
C CYS A 60 2.41 5.76 1.14
N MET A 61 1.94 6.18 -0.02
CA MET A 61 2.24 5.53 -1.30
C MET A 61 3.16 6.44 -2.12
N LEU A 62 4.40 6.00 -2.34
CA LEU A 62 5.43 6.75 -3.07
C LEU A 62 5.59 6.21 -4.48
N TYR A 63 4.64 6.53 -5.37
CA TYR A 63 4.69 6.14 -6.77
C TYR A 63 5.86 6.81 -7.52
N ARG A 64 6.45 6.08 -8.47
CA ARG A 64 7.52 6.57 -9.36
C ARG A 64 7.35 6.01 -10.77
N GLY A 65 7.88 6.72 -11.76
CA GLY A 65 7.84 6.32 -13.17
C GLY A 65 6.69 7.00 -13.93
N ASP A 66 6.30 6.39 -15.05
CA ASP A 66 5.16 6.84 -15.85
C ASP A 66 3.85 6.46 -15.16
N VAL A 67 3.33 7.39 -14.36
CA VAL A 67 2.17 7.15 -13.49
C VAL A 67 1.14 8.25 -13.72
N VAL A 68 -0.06 7.85 -14.14
CA VAL A 68 -1.18 8.76 -14.35
C VAL A 68 -1.89 9.03 -13.01
N PRO A 69 -2.00 10.28 -12.53
CA PRO A 69 -2.62 10.59 -11.23
C PRO A 69 -4.06 10.12 -11.08
N LYS A 70 -4.82 10.08 -12.18
CA LYS A 70 -6.20 9.56 -12.21
C LYS A 70 -6.24 8.08 -11.78
N ASP A 71 -5.31 7.28 -12.29
CA ASP A 71 -5.28 5.84 -12.03
C ASP A 71 -4.80 5.54 -10.61
N VAL A 72 -3.91 6.37 -10.07
CA VAL A 72 -3.53 6.34 -8.65
C VAL A 72 -4.75 6.56 -7.75
N ASN A 73 -5.54 7.60 -8.03
CA ASN A 73 -6.75 7.87 -7.25
C ASN A 73 -7.77 6.73 -7.34
N ALA A 74 -7.94 6.14 -8.53
CA ALA A 74 -8.81 4.97 -8.72
C ALA A 74 -8.30 3.74 -7.96
N ALA A 75 -6.99 3.49 -7.97
CA ALA A 75 -6.37 2.39 -7.24
C ALA A 75 -6.53 2.54 -5.72
N ILE A 76 -6.24 3.72 -5.17
CA ILE A 76 -6.40 4.00 -3.74
C ILE A 76 -7.88 3.90 -3.32
N ALA A 77 -8.81 4.41 -4.14
CA ALA A 77 -10.24 4.27 -3.87
C ALA A 77 -10.66 2.79 -3.79
N THR A 78 -10.12 1.95 -4.67
CA THR A 78 -10.35 0.50 -4.66
C THR A 78 -9.77 -0.16 -3.42
N ILE A 79 -8.57 0.24 -2.97
CA ILE A 79 -7.98 -0.30 -1.72
C ILE A 79 -8.87 -0.01 -0.52
N LYS A 80 -9.42 1.20 -0.41
CA LYS A 80 -10.28 1.60 0.72
C LYS A 80 -11.58 0.79 0.84
N THR A 81 -12.05 0.17 -0.24
CA THR A 81 -13.28 -0.64 -0.22
C THR A 81 -13.03 -2.11 0.09
N LYS A 82 -11.77 -2.57 0.09
CA LYS A 82 -11.42 -3.97 0.36
C LYS A 82 -11.61 -4.31 1.84
N ARG A 83 -12.47 -5.29 2.14
CA ARG A 83 -12.76 -5.74 3.53
C ARG A 83 -11.53 -6.28 4.28
N THR A 84 -10.55 -6.81 3.55
CA THR A 84 -9.30 -7.35 4.09
C THR A 84 -8.32 -6.26 4.52
N ILE A 85 -8.54 -5.01 4.11
CA ILE A 85 -7.67 -3.86 4.41
C ILE A 85 -8.47 -2.90 5.26
N GLN A 86 -8.18 -2.88 6.55
CA GLN A 86 -8.94 -2.10 7.52
C GLN A 86 -8.12 -0.93 8.04
N PHE A 87 -8.72 0.25 8.03
CA PHE A 87 -8.15 1.46 8.63
C PHE A 87 -8.81 1.73 9.98
N VAL A 88 -8.10 2.48 10.83
CA VAL A 88 -8.69 3.03 12.06
C VAL A 88 -9.82 4.00 11.73
N ASP A 89 -10.84 4.05 12.57
CA ASP A 89 -12.06 4.85 12.39
C ASP A 89 -11.82 6.36 12.51
N TRP A 90 -10.89 6.77 13.35
CA TRP A 90 -10.55 8.17 13.58
C TRP A 90 -9.64 8.79 12.50
N CYS A 91 -9.16 8.01 11.51
CA CYS A 91 -8.34 8.50 10.40
C CYS A 91 -9.05 8.34 9.04
N PRO A 92 -9.99 9.24 8.68
CA PRO A 92 -10.79 9.11 7.46
C PRO A 92 -9.97 9.26 6.17
N THR A 93 -8.84 9.95 6.24
CA THR A 93 -7.96 10.28 5.11
C THR A 93 -6.65 9.49 5.14
N GLY A 94 -6.65 8.25 5.67
CA GLY A 94 -5.47 7.41 5.99
C GLY A 94 -4.47 7.07 4.86
N PHE A 95 -4.43 7.83 3.77
CA PHE A 95 -3.43 7.78 2.71
C PHE A 95 -2.74 9.14 2.54
N LYS A 96 -1.43 9.09 2.33
CA LYS A 96 -0.61 10.20 1.86
C LYS A 96 0.05 9.88 0.53
#